data_AF-A0A2E4D7Y8-F1
#
_entry.id   AF-A0A2E4D7Y8-F1
#
_cell.length_a   1.000
_cell.length_b   1.000
_cell.length_c   1.000
_cell.angle_alpha   90.00
_cell.angle_beta   90.00
_cell.angle_gamma   90.00
#
_symmetry.space_group_name_H-M   'P 1'
#
loop_
_entity.id
_entity.type
_entity.pdbx_description
1 polymer ?
#
loop_
_entity_poly.entity_id
_entity_poly.type
_entity_poly.pdbx_seq_one_letter_code
_entity_poly.pdbx_strand_id
1 'polypeptide(L)'
;MQKSNVKSDYDHYLRLAHAGHYPLFFNDWLHSSMQQKSNLSHQRASHNVKHVFNQLARHKTLEKKKTALIGMDRISREEFIRSFFKIIEHEILKGNKSLQ
;
A
#
# COMPACT_ATOMS: atom_id res chain seq x y z
N MET A 1 -15.01 10.75 -14.00
CA MET A 1 -15.63 10.81 -12.66
C MET A 1 -15.23 9.59 -11.80
N GLN A 2 -13.98 9.48 -11.31
CA GLN A 2 -13.50 8.28 -10.56
C GLN A 2 -12.75 8.60 -9.25
N LYS A 3 -12.64 9.86 -8.84
CA LYS A 3 -11.82 10.28 -7.69
C LYS A 3 -12.36 9.81 -6.32
N SER A 4 -13.67 9.58 -6.19
CA SER A 4 -14.29 9.18 -4.91
C SER A 4 -13.97 7.74 -4.50
N ASN A 5 -13.89 6.82 -5.46
CA ASN A 5 -13.67 5.40 -5.20
C ASN A 5 -12.22 5.08 -4.79
N VAL A 6 -11.25 5.86 -5.29
CA VAL A 6 -9.83 5.69 -4.94
C VAL A 6 -9.61 5.94 -3.46
N LYS A 7 -10.23 7.00 -2.92
CA LYS A 7 -10.07 7.39 -1.52
C LYS A 7 -10.67 6.35 -0.59
N SER A 8 -11.89 5.87 -0.87
CA SER A 8 -12.54 4.82 -0.07
C SER A 8 -11.77 3.50 -0.09
N ASP A 9 -11.24 3.10 -1.24
CA ASP A 9 -10.41 1.88 -1.35
C ASP A 9 -9.13 2.03 -0.53
N TYR A 10 -8.41 3.14 -0.73
CA TYR A 10 -7.17 3.44 0.00
C TYR A 10 -7.38 3.40 1.53
N ASP A 11 -8.40 4.11 2.03
CA ASP A 11 -8.74 4.12 3.46
C ASP A 11 -9.14 2.72 3.97
N HIS A 12 -9.86 1.93 3.16
CA HIS A 12 -10.23 0.57 3.51
C HIS A 12 -9.01 -0.35 3.67
N TYR A 13 -8.07 -0.35 2.72
CA TYR A 13 -6.87 -1.16 2.80
C TYR A 13 -5.92 -0.71 3.91
N LEU A 14 -5.86 0.58 4.23
CA LEU A 14 -5.13 1.06 5.40
C LEU A 14 -5.73 0.49 6.69
N ARG A 15 -7.05 0.53 6.87
CA ARG A 15 -7.71 -0.03 8.06
C ARG A 15 -7.44 -1.52 8.22
N LEU A 16 -7.52 -2.29 7.13
CA LEU A 16 -7.19 -3.71 7.16
C LEU A 16 -5.74 -3.94 7.57
N ALA A 17 -4.82 -3.13 7.02
CA ALA A 17 -3.41 -3.24 7.35
C ALA A 17 -3.10 -2.89 8.81
N HIS A 18 -3.81 -1.92 9.41
CA HIS A 18 -3.73 -1.66 10.84
C HIS A 18 -4.13 -2.86 11.70
N ALA A 19 -5.07 -3.69 11.22
CA ALA A 19 -5.45 -4.95 11.85
C ALA A 19 -4.52 -6.13 11.46
N GLY A 20 -3.45 -5.88 10.71
CA GLY A 20 -2.51 -6.91 10.25
C GLY A 20 -2.97 -7.71 9.03
N HIS A 21 -4.03 -7.29 8.35
CA HIS A 21 -4.57 -7.96 7.17
C HIS A 21 -4.10 -7.29 5.87
N TYR A 22 -3.42 -8.06 5.01
CA TYR A 22 -2.80 -7.56 3.77
C TYR A 22 -3.35 -8.24 2.50
N PRO A 23 -4.65 -8.10 2.19
CA PRO A 23 -5.30 -8.86 1.14
C PRO A 23 -4.75 -8.59 -0.27
N LEU A 24 -4.03 -7.49 -0.51
CA LEU A 24 -3.45 -7.16 -1.82
C LEU A 24 -2.13 -7.88 -2.10
N PHE A 25 -1.45 -8.39 -1.06
CA PHE A 25 -0.08 -8.88 -1.19
C PHE A 25 -0.03 -10.39 -0.97
N PHE A 26 0.81 -11.06 -1.77
CA PHE A 26 1.18 -12.45 -1.50
C PHE A 26 2.30 -12.47 -0.46
N ASN A 27 2.32 -13.50 0.39
CA ASN A 27 3.28 -13.61 1.51
C ASN A 27 4.74 -13.55 1.02
N ASP A 28 5.05 -14.21 -0.09
CA ASP A 28 6.40 -14.18 -0.67
C ASP A 28 6.84 -12.76 -1.04
N TRP A 29 5.93 -11.94 -1.56
CA TRP A 29 6.23 -10.56 -1.92
C TRP A 29 6.53 -9.70 -0.70
N LEU A 30 5.83 -9.93 0.41
CA LEU A 30 6.08 -9.23 1.66
C LEU A 30 7.50 -9.53 2.17
N HIS A 31 7.87 -10.81 2.21
CA HIS A 31 9.19 -11.22 2.67
C HIS A 31 10.31 -10.64 1.80
N SER A 32 10.22 -10.74 0.47
CA SER A 32 11.22 -10.15 -0.43
C SER A 32 11.30 -8.63 -0.33
N SER A 33 10.17 -7.95 -0.17
CA SER A 33 10.14 -6.49 -0.10
C SER A 33 10.75 -5.96 1.19
N MET A 34 10.66 -6.69 2.30
CA MET A 34 11.17 -6.23 3.61
C MET A 34 12.65 -6.49 3.86
N GLN A 35 13.28 -7.37 3.08
CA GLN A 35 14.71 -7.69 3.25
C GLN A 35 15.66 -6.56 2.85
N GLN A 36 15.22 -5.63 2.01
CA GLN A 36 16.07 -4.52 1.57
C GLN A 36 15.79 -3.28 2.42
N LYS A 37 16.84 -2.76 3.07
CA LYS A 37 16.76 -1.44 3.73
C LYS A 37 16.50 -0.37 2.66
N SER A 38 15.38 0.34 2.79
CA SER A 38 15.05 1.46 1.92
C SER A 38 15.06 2.77 2.71
N ASN A 39 15.84 3.76 2.27
CA ASN A 39 15.80 5.13 2.79
C ASN A 39 14.65 5.92 2.13
N LEU A 40 13.44 5.35 2.19
CA LEU A 40 12.26 5.94 1.57
C LEU A 40 11.67 7.03 2.47
N SER A 41 11.58 8.26 1.94
CA SER A 41 10.90 9.36 2.63
C SER A 41 9.37 9.15 2.65
N HIS A 42 8.70 9.64 3.69
CA HIS A 42 7.24 9.54 3.79
C HIS A 42 6.51 10.21 2.60
N GLN A 43 7.03 11.34 2.11
CA GLN A 43 6.46 12.02 0.94
C GLN A 43 6.53 11.15 -0.32
N ARG A 44 7.69 10.53 -0.60
CA ARG A 44 7.86 9.65 -1.76
C ARG A 44 7.00 8.38 -1.62
N ALA A 45 6.91 7.84 -0.41
CA ALA A 45 6.03 6.72 -0.10
C ALA A 45 4.55 7.07 -0.39
N SER A 46 4.07 8.21 0.12
CA SER A 46 2.71 8.70 -0.12
C SER A 46 2.40 8.87 -1.60
N HIS A 47 3.32 9.45 -2.37
CA HIS A 47 3.18 9.62 -3.81
C HIS A 47 3.07 8.26 -4.52
N ASN A 48 3.97 7.33 -4.24
CA ASN A 48 3.98 6.02 -4.87
C ASN A 48 2.71 5.22 -4.57
N VAL A 49 2.29 5.18 -3.31
CA VAL A 49 1.07 4.46 -2.91
C VAL A 49 -0.17 5.06 -3.59
N LYS A 50 -0.33 6.39 -3.58
CA LYS A 50 -1.44 7.04 -4.28
C LYS A 50 -1.41 6.74 -5.78
N HIS A 51 -0.24 6.73 -6.41
CA HIS A 51 -0.09 6.42 -7.82
C HIS A 51 -0.63 5.01 -8.13
N VAL A 52 -0.16 3.99 -7.40
CA VAL A 52 -0.58 2.60 -7.61
C VAL A 52 -2.06 2.41 -7.26
N PHE A 53 -2.56 2.99 -6.16
CA PHE A 53 -3.99 2.90 -5.83
C PHE A 53 -4.89 3.55 -6.89
N ASN A 54 -4.45 4.63 -7.55
CA ASN A 54 -5.18 5.18 -8.69
C ASN A 54 -5.26 4.20 -9.87
N GLN A 55 -4.20 3.43 -10.13
CA GLN A 55 -4.22 2.37 -11.14
C GLN A 55 -5.18 1.23 -10.73
N LEU A 56 -5.10 0.78 -9.47
CA LEU A 56 -5.94 -0.27 -8.93
C LEU A 56 -7.43 0.10 -8.84
N ALA A 57 -7.76 1.39 -8.72
CA ALA A 57 -9.14 1.87 -8.63
C ALA A 57 -9.95 1.61 -9.91
N ARG A 58 -9.29 1.33 -11.03
CA ARG A 58 -9.94 0.87 -12.28
C ARG A 58 -10.54 -0.53 -12.15
N HIS A 59 -10.07 -1.31 -11.18
CA HIS A 59 -10.44 -2.70 -10.98
C HIS A 59 -11.40 -2.83 -9.78
N LYS A 60 -12.59 -3.40 -10.03
CA LYS A 60 -13.68 -3.49 -9.04
C LYS A 60 -13.52 -4.61 -8.01
N THR A 61 -12.84 -5.70 -8.35
CA THR A 61 -12.69 -6.87 -7.48
C THR A 61 -11.27 -6.99 -6.96
N LEU A 62 -11.12 -7.58 -5.78
CA LEU A 62 -9.81 -7.85 -5.19
C LEU A 62 -8.92 -8.68 -6.13
N GLU A 63 -9.48 -9.70 -6.76
CA GLU A 63 -8.76 -10.55 -7.72
C GLU A 63 -8.22 -9.75 -8.89
N LYS A 64 -9.03 -8.85 -9.49
CA LYS A 64 -8.56 -7.99 -10.58
C LYS A 64 -7.47 -7.02 -10.14
N LYS A 65 -7.53 -6.51 -8.90
CA LYS A 65 -6.47 -5.67 -8.32
C LYS A 65 -5.18 -6.49 -8.12
N LYS A 66 -5.28 -7.73 -7.61
CA LYS A 66 -4.14 -8.65 -7.50
C LYS A 66 -3.52 -8.94 -8.87
N THR A 67 -4.33 -9.26 -9.88
CA THR A 67 -3.85 -9.48 -11.25
C THR A 67 -3.12 -8.25 -11.80
N ALA A 68 -3.64 -7.05 -11.55
CA ALA A 68 -2.95 -5.81 -11.92
C ALA A 68 -1.57 -5.68 -11.23
N LEU A 69 -1.47 -6.02 -9.94
CA LEU A 69 -0.20 -6.05 -9.21
C LEU A 69 0.75 -7.16 -9.72
N ILE A 70 0.23 -8.31 -10.16
CA ILE A 70 1.03 -9.36 -10.79
C ILE A 70 1.66 -8.85 -12.09
N GLY A 71 0.93 -8.04 -12.86
CA GLY A 71 1.39 -7.44 -14.11
C GLY A 71 2.38 -6.28 -13.94
N MET A 72 2.58 -5.76 -12.73
CA MET A 72 3.63 -4.78 -12.46
C MET A 72 5.01 -5.44 -12.48
N ASP A 73 6.03 -4.69 -12.91
CA ASP A 73 7.41 -5.16 -12.77
C ASP A 73 7.76 -5.36 -11.28
N ARG A 74 8.72 -6.26 -11.04
CA ARG A 74 9.10 -6.65 -9.69
C ARG A 74 9.56 -5.47 -8.84
N ILE A 75 10.34 -4.55 -9.42
CA ILE A 75 10.95 -3.42 -8.69
C ILE A 75 9.85 -2.45 -8.25
N SER A 76 8.98 -2.05 -9.18
CA SER A 76 7.84 -1.17 -8.87
C SER A 76 6.90 -1.78 -7.84
N ARG A 77 6.68 -3.10 -7.89
CA ARG A 77 5.86 -3.82 -6.91
C ARG A 77 6.50 -3.83 -5.53
N GLU A 78 7.79 -4.11 -5.44
CA GLU A 78 8.53 -4.06 -4.17
C GLU A 78 8.56 -2.64 -3.60
N GLU A 79 8.78 -1.61 -4.44
CA GLU A 79 8.70 -0.21 -4.05
C GLU A 79 7.31 0.15 -3.52
N PHE A 80 6.24 -0.32 -4.17
CA PHE A 80 4.87 -0.12 -3.72
C PHE A 80 4.63 -0.71 -2.33
N ILE A 81 5.02 -1.98 -2.12
CA ILE A 81 4.86 -2.66 -0.83
C ILE A 81 5.61 -1.88 0.26
N ARG A 82 6.89 -1.55 0.04
CA ARG A 82 7.69 -0.75 1.00
C ARG A 82 7.06 0.60 1.31
N SER A 83 6.57 1.27 0.29
CA SER A 83 5.89 2.57 0.43
C SER A 83 4.61 2.44 1.27
N PHE A 84 3.84 1.38 1.05
CA PHE A 84 2.61 1.12 1.78
C PHE A 84 2.89 0.88 3.26
N PHE A 85 3.85 0.01 3.60
CA PHE A 85 4.26 -0.22 4.98
C PHE A 85 4.82 1.04 5.63
N LYS A 86 5.60 1.86 4.93
CA LYS A 86 6.10 3.13 5.47
C LYS A 86 4.99 4.09 5.87
N ILE A 87 3.88 4.13 5.13
CA ILE A 87 2.70 4.93 5.47
C ILE A 87 2.03 4.37 6.72
N ILE A 88 1.83 3.05 6.79
CA ILE A 88 1.21 2.41 7.96
C ILE A 88 2.03 2.66 9.22
N GLU A 89 3.35 2.49 9.15
CA GLU A 89 4.27 2.75 10.26
C GLU A 89 4.12 4.20 10.75
N HIS A 90 4.06 5.16 9.82
CA HIS A 90 3.85 6.57 10.16
C HIS A 90 2.49 6.83 10.81
N GLU A 91 1.41 6.21 10.33
CA GLU A 91 0.07 6.36 10.91
C GLU A 91 -0.03 5.72 12.29
N ILE A 92 0.57 4.54 12.51
CA ILE A 92 0.66 3.89 13.83
C ILE A 92 1.42 4.79 14.82
N LEU A 93 2.60 5.28 14.42
CA LEU A 93 3.41 6.17 15.25
C LEU A 93 2.67 7.47 15.58
N LYS A 94 1.89 8.01 14.65
CA LYS A 94 1.07 9.22 14.86
C LYS A 94 -0.10 8.95 15.80
N GLY A 95 -0.79 7.82 15.66
CA GLY A 95 -1.86 7.39 16.56
C GLY A 95 -1.39 7.28 18.00
N ASN A 96 -0.23 6.64 18.22
CA ASN A 96 0.36 6.49 19.55
C ASN A 96 0.74 7.83 20.20
N LYS A 97 1.23 8.80 19.41
CA LYS A 97 1.55 10.16 19.91
C LYS A 97 0.32 10.98 20.31
N SER A 98 -0.87 10.64 19.82
CA SER A 98 -2.11 11.34 20.20
C SER A 98 -2.74 10.81 21.49
N LEU A 99 -2.25 9.67 21.99
CA LEU A 99 -2.70 9.01 23.22
C LEU A 99 -1.80 9.32 24.43
N GLN A 100 -0.84 10.24 24.29
CA GLN A 100 0.00 10.78 25.35
C GLN A 100 -0.34 12.26 25.57
#